data_AF-A0A818F669-F1
#
_entry.id   AF-A0A818F669-F1
#
_cell.length_a   1.000
_cell.length_b   1.000
_cell.length_c   1.000
_cell.angle_alpha   90.00
_cell.angle_beta   90.00
_cell.angle_gamma   90.00
#
_symmetry.space_group_name_H-M   'P 1'
#
loop_
_entity.id
_entity.type
_entity.pdbx_description
1 polymer ?
#
loop_
_entity_poly.entity_id
_entity_poly.type
_entity_poly.pdbx_seq_one_letter_code
_entity_poly.pdbx_strand_id
1 'polypeptide(L)'
;MVAAGLGEFEAGISKYGQTREHALLAYLLGVKQIIIGINKMDTTQPSYSEDRFNEIQAEVLKYIQKIGYQSHAITVVPMSGYHGDNLVQVSDKMTWFQGWNVQRNSVNIKVTTLLEALDALSPTVQLTLRPLRFTLCGKSKTNDDKTILIGQVESGVLKTYTTVHFAPSNITAEVESIEMNYEAVKEAIPGDYVTVYVKSIHARELRPGLIGSDPTNDPAQEVLSFIARIVLTNCLRQIHAGYIAVIQCHGSSVACNFIELLKKIDRLSGQTIEEAPQCLKSGETALVKLVPQKPLCIERFVEYRTLGQFLVRDMKQIVAFGVVMDVEKVISVKRSVTTSHEDQA
;
A
#
# COMPACT_ATOMS: atom_id res chain seq x y z
N MET A 1 8.18 -13.06 -9.76
CA MET A 1 8.93 -14.22 -10.30
C MET A 1 7.94 -15.27 -10.76
N VAL A 2 8.18 -15.86 -11.94
CA VAL A 2 7.38 -16.94 -12.51
C VAL A 2 8.34 -18.05 -12.91
N ALA A 3 8.09 -19.30 -12.52
CA ALA A 3 8.97 -20.41 -12.88
C ALA A 3 8.66 -20.93 -14.29
N ALA A 4 9.69 -21.29 -15.06
CA ALA A 4 9.56 -21.77 -16.44
C ALA A 4 9.43 -23.30 -16.57
N GLY A 5 9.77 -24.03 -15.51
CA GLY A 5 9.70 -25.49 -15.48
C GLY A 5 8.30 -26.02 -15.80
N LEU A 6 8.24 -27.17 -16.45
CA LEU A 6 6.99 -27.88 -16.75
C LEU A 6 6.28 -28.26 -15.44
N GLY A 7 4.99 -27.93 -15.33
CA GLY A 7 4.17 -28.15 -14.13
C GLY A 7 4.32 -27.05 -13.08
N GLU A 8 5.48 -26.42 -12.95
CA GLU A 8 5.70 -25.33 -11.98
C GLU A 8 4.97 -24.04 -12.40
N PHE A 9 5.02 -23.70 -13.68
CA PHE A 9 4.30 -22.56 -14.24
C PHE A 9 2.79 -22.74 -14.06
N GLU A 10 2.27 -23.90 -14.47
CA GLU A 10 0.86 -24.24 -14.46
C GLU A 10 0.30 -24.24 -13.03
N ALA A 11 1.07 -24.75 -12.06
CA ALA A 11 0.72 -24.67 -10.65
C ALA A 11 0.64 -23.21 -10.15
N GLY A 12 1.62 -22.38 -10.52
CA GLY A 12 1.70 -20.98 -10.13
C GLY A 12 0.61 -20.08 -10.72
N ILE A 13 0.18 -20.35 -11.96
CA ILE A 13 -0.90 -19.61 -12.65
C ILE A 13 -2.28 -20.25 -12.45
N SER A 14 -2.39 -21.36 -11.72
CA SER A 14 -3.67 -22.00 -11.43
C SER A 14 -4.63 -21.10 -10.62
N LYS A 15 -5.88 -21.53 -10.45
CA LYS A 15 -6.89 -20.81 -9.65
C LYS A 15 -6.43 -20.55 -8.20
N TYR A 16 -5.66 -21.48 -7.63
CA TYR A 16 -5.11 -21.39 -6.28
C TYR A 16 -3.63 -20.99 -6.27
N GLY A 17 -3.09 -20.62 -7.45
CA GLY A 17 -1.71 -20.25 -7.64
C GLY A 17 -1.40 -18.85 -7.14
N GLN A 18 -0.27 -18.71 -6.46
CA GLN A 18 0.15 -17.45 -5.82
C GLN A 18 0.54 -16.36 -6.82
N THR A 19 0.95 -16.70 -8.06
CA THR A 19 1.32 -15.71 -9.07
C THR A 19 0.14 -14.78 -9.40
N ARG A 20 -1.06 -15.36 -9.50
CA ARG A 20 -2.28 -14.62 -9.82
C ARG A 20 -2.70 -13.70 -8.69
N GLU A 21 -2.61 -14.20 -7.47
CA GLU A 21 -2.94 -13.48 -6.25
C GLU A 21 -1.96 -12.32 -6.06
N HIS A 22 -0.66 -12.57 -6.01
CA HIS A 22 0.35 -11.53 -5.81
C HIS A 22 0.27 -10.40 -6.84
N ALA A 23 0.06 -10.71 -8.13
CA ALA A 23 -0.08 -9.69 -9.16
C ALA A 23 -1.35 -8.83 -8.97
N LEU A 24 -2.46 -9.45 -8.60
CA LEU A 24 -3.70 -8.73 -8.29
C LEU A 24 -3.51 -7.84 -7.05
N LEU A 25 -2.90 -8.37 -6.00
CA LEU A 25 -2.61 -7.64 -4.76
C LEU A 25 -1.74 -6.41 -5.02
N ALA A 26 -0.62 -6.59 -5.74
CA ALA A 26 0.27 -5.49 -6.08
C ALA A 26 -0.46 -4.36 -6.81
N TYR A 27 -1.31 -4.71 -7.79
CA TYR A 27 -2.09 -3.72 -8.52
C TYR A 27 -3.08 -2.97 -7.62
N LEU A 28 -3.79 -3.69 -6.75
CA LEU A 28 -4.78 -3.10 -5.83
C LEU A 28 -4.12 -2.19 -4.78
N LEU A 29 -2.88 -2.50 -4.37
CA LEU A 29 -2.06 -1.65 -3.51
C LEU A 29 -1.39 -0.48 -4.26
N GLY A 30 -1.74 -0.27 -5.54
CA GLY A 30 -1.27 0.87 -6.32
C GLY A 30 0.13 0.74 -6.89
N VAL A 31 0.71 -0.47 -6.91
CA VAL A 31 1.96 -0.76 -7.62
C VAL A 31 1.66 -0.77 -9.12
N LYS A 32 2.01 0.34 -9.78
CA LYS A 32 1.70 0.56 -11.21
C LYS A 32 2.77 0.07 -12.17
N GLN A 33 3.99 -0.24 -11.70
CA GLN A 33 5.09 -0.75 -12.51
C GLN A 33 5.41 -2.18 -12.05
N ILE A 34 5.60 -3.11 -12.97
CA ILE A 34 5.86 -4.52 -12.64
C ILE A 34 6.94 -5.12 -13.53
N ILE A 35 7.87 -5.84 -12.91
CA ILE A 35 8.89 -6.63 -13.61
C ILE A 35 8.58 -8.11 -13.38
N ILE A 36 8.55 -8.86 -14.48
CA ILE A 36 8.23 -10.27 -14.52
C ILE A 36 9.50 -11.01 -14.93
N GLY A 37 10.22 -11.52 -13.93
CA GLY A 37 11.32 -12.47 -14.14
C GLY A 37 10.76 -13.87 -14.39
N ILE A 38 10.90 -14.37 -15.62
CA ILE A 38 10.65 -15.77 -15.97
C ILE A 38 11.92 -16.55 -15.62
N ASN A 39 11.88 -17.21 -14.46
CA ASN A 39 13.00 -17.84 -13.81
C ASN A 39 13.09 -19.34 -14.12
N LYS A 40 14.25 -19.94 -13.86
CA LYS A 40 14.54 -21.35 -14.13
C LYS A 40 14.50 -21.70 -15.63
N MET A 41 14.96 -20.78 -16.49
CA MET A 41 15.05 -21.07 -17.93
C MET A 41 15.99 -22.25 -18.23
N ASP A 42 16.92 -22.55 -17.34
CA ASP A 42 17.78 -23.73 -17.40
C ASP A 42 17.02 -25.07 -17.32
N THR A 43 15.85 -25.10 -16.67
CA THR A 43 15.06 -26.33 -16.47
C THR A 43 13.98 -26.57 -17.52
N THR A 44 13.87 -25.70 -18.53
CA THR A 44 12.95 -25.93 -19.64
C THR A 44 13.39 -27.14 -20.47
N GLN A 45 12.49 -27.68 -21.29
CA GLN A 45 12.79 -28.80 -22.19
C GLN A 45 12.48 -28.39 -23.63
N PRO A 46 13.49 -28.12 -24.49
CA PRO A 46 14.94 -28.10 -24.21
C PRO A 46 15.36 -26.95 -23.27
N SER A 47 16.55 -27.03 -22.67
CA SER A 47 17.07 -26.00 -21.77
C SER A 47 17.19 -24.65 -22.48
N TYR A 48 16.79 -23.55 -21.82
CA TYR A 48 16.72 -22.19 -22.36
C TYR A 48 15.84 -22.05 -23.63
N SER A 49 14.71 -22.79 -23.66
CA SER A 49 13.78 -22.80 -24.80
C SER A 49 13.07 -21.46 -25.00
N GLU A 50 13.21 -20.88 -26.20
CA GLU A 50 12.49 -19.70 -26.66
C GLU A 50 10.97 -19.94 -26.73
N ASP A 51 10.55 -21.09 -27.25
CA ASP A 51 9.13 -21.45 -27.38
C ASP A 51 8.43 -21.47 -26.03
N ARG A 52 9.06 -22.09 -25.02
CA ARG A 52 8.52 -22.12 -23.65
C ARG A 52 8.45 -20.73 -23.03
N PHE A 53 9.46 -19.89 -23.27
CA PHE A 53 9.42 -18.50 -22.83
C PHE A 53 8.25 -17.74 -23.46
N ASN A 54 8.07 -17.84 -24.78
CA ASN A 54 7.03 -17.15 -25.53
C ASN A 54 5.62 -17.59 -25.07
N GLU A 55 5.43 -18.89 -24.81
CA GLU A 55 4.20 -19.43 -24.23
C GLU A 55 3.87 -18.78 -22.87
N ILE A 56 4.81 -18.85 -21.92
CA ILE A 56 4.65 -18.30 -20.57
C ILE A 56 4.43 -16.80 -20.63
N GLN A 57 5.22 -16.10 -21.44
CA GLN A 57 5.13 -14.67 -21.62
C GLN A 57 3.73 -14.28 -22.10
N ALA A 58 3.21 -14.94 -23.14
CA ALA A 58 1.89 -14.64 -23.68
C ALA A 58 0.77 -14.84 -22.64
N GLU A 59 0.82 -15.96 -21.89
CA GLU A 59 -0.18 -16.25 -20.86
C GLU A 59 -0.12 -15.26 -19.69
N VAL A 60 1.09 -14.97 -19.19
CA VAL A 60 1.29 -14.04 -18.08
C VAL A 60 0.89 -12.62 -18.50
N LEU A 61 1.29 -12.16 -19.69
CA LEU A 61 0.92 -10.84 -20.19
C LEU A 61 -0.59 -10.70 -20.32
N LYS A 62 -1.28 -11.70 -20.89
CA LYS A 62 -2.73 -11.74 -20.99
C LYS A 62 -3.40 -11.60 -19.62
N TYR A 63 -2.86 -12.28 -18.60
CA TYR A 63 -3.39 -12.20 -17.24
C TYR A 63 -3.13 -10.85 -16.57
N ILE A 64 -1.90 -10.33 -16.67
CA ILE A 64 -1.46 -9.07 -16.07
C ILE A 64 -2.20 -7.88 -16.71
N GLN A 65 -2.41 -7.90 -18.02
CA GLN A 65 -3.25 -6.92 -18.72
C GLN A 65 -4.71 -7.02 -18.26
N LYS A 66 -5.24 -8.23 -18.06
CA LYS A 66 -6.60 -8.44 -17.51
C LYS A 66 -6.74 -7.93 -16.07
N ILE A 67 -5.66 -7.86 -15.29
CA ILE A 67 -5.68 -7.19 -13.98
C ILE A 67 -5.88 -5.68 -14.13
N GLY A 68 -5.23 -5.09 -15.13
CA GLY A 68 -5.30 -3.65 -15.44
C GLY A 68 -3.96 -2.96 -15.58
N TYR A 69 -2.84 -3.71 -15.60
CA TYR A 69 -1.52 -3.13 -15.90
C TYR A 69 -1.44 -2.68 -17.35
N GLN A 70 -0.89 -1.49 -17.57
CA GLN A 70 -0.66 -0.94 -18.91
C GLN A 70 0.57 -1.58 -19.55
N SER A 71 0.56 -1.79 -20.87
CA SER A 71 1.67 -2.47 -21.58
C SER A 71 3.03 -1.81 -21.35
N HIS A 72 3.09 -0.46 -21.32
CA HIS A 72 4.34 0.26 -21.05
C HIS A 72 4.84 0.09 -19.60
N ALA A 73 4.00 -0.34 -18.67
CA ALA A 73 4.34 -0.55 -17.26
C ALA A 73 4.94 -1.92 -16.96
N ILE A 74 4.91 -2.83 -17.93
CA ILE A 74 5.29 -4.23 -17.76
C ILE A 74 6.65 -4.47 -18.42
N THR A 75 7.56 -5.08 -17.68
CA THR A 75 8.85 -5.57 -18.20
C THR A 75 8.93 -7.08 -18.01
N VAL A 76 9.37 -7.83 -19.02
CA VAL A 76 9.54 -9.29 -18.95
C VAL A 76 11.00 -9.63 -19.23
N VAL A 77 11.63 -10.40 -18.35
CA VAL A 77 13.03 -10.82 -18.49
C VAL A 77 13.15 -12.34 -18.27
N PRO A 78 13.64 -13.12 -19.24
CA PRO A 78 14.02 -14.52 -19.03
C PRO A 78 15.33 -14.58 -18.25
N MET A 79 15.40 -15.45 -17.23
CA MET A 79 16.55 -15.53 -16.34
C MET A 79 16.72 -16.92 -15.71
N SER A 80 17.93 -17.19 -15.21
CA SER A 80 18.17 -18.28 -14.26
C SER A 80 18.82 -17.71 -13.01
N GLY A 81 18.07 -17.68 -11.92
CA GLY A 81 18.59 -17.24 -10.63
C GLY A 81 19.69 -18.15 -10.08
N TYR A 82 19.70 -19.43 -10.45
CA TYR A 82 20.71 -20.39 -9.98
C TYR A 82 22.04 -20.24 -10.73
N HIS A 83 21.99 -20.06 -12.05
CA HIS A 83 23.17 -19.92 -12.89
C HIS A 83 23.62 -18.47 -13.11
N GLY A 84 22.82 -17.49 -12.69
CA GLY A 84 23.12 -16.06 -12.85
C GLY A 84 22.75 -15.47 -14.20
N ASP A 85 22.15 -16.26 -15.10
CA ASP A 85 21.82 -15.84 -16.46
C ASP A 85 20.80 -14.68 -16.46
N ASN A 86 21.14 -13.59 -17.17
CA ASN A 86 20.34 -12.36 -17.29
C ASN A 86 20.01 -11.66 -15.95
N LEU A 87 20.74 -11.96 -14.85
CA LEU A 87 20.59 -11.20 -13.61
C LEU A 87 21.23 -9.82 -13.70
N VAL A 88 22.54 -9.83 -13.97
CA VAL A 88 23.39 -8.62 -14.05
C VAL A 88 24.05 -8.53 -15.42
N GLN A 89 24.36 -9.67 -16.02
CA GLN A 89 25.02 -9.77 -17.33
C GLN A 89 24.13 -10.57 -18.29
N VAL A 90 24.26 -10.25 -19.57
CA VAL A 90 23.56 -10.97 -20.64
C VAL A 90 24.07 -12.41 -20.71
N SER A 91 23.16 -13.36 -20.86
CA SER A 91 23.48 -14.78 -20.99
C SER A 91 23.76 -15.16 -22.44
N ASP A 92 24.88 -15.86 -22.67
CA ASP A 92 25.22 -16.46 -23.97
C ASP A 92 24.29 -17.64 -24.36
N LYS A 93 23.46 -18.13 -23.42
CA LYS A 93 22.55 -19.27 -23.65
C LYS A 93 21.18 -18.85 -24.17
N MET A 94 20.85 -17.57 -24.06
CA MET A 94 19.57 -16.99 -24.50
C MET A 94 19.80 -15.92 -25.57
N THR A 95 20.60 -16.24 -26.59
CA THR A 95 20.91 -15.30 -27.69
C THR A 95 19.68 -14.87 -28.49
N TRP A 96 18.60 -15.66 -28.44
CA TRP A 96 17.30 -15.31 -28.99
C TRP A 96 16.61 -14.16 -28.25
N PHE A 97 16.91 -13.96 -26.95
CA PHE A 97 16.34 -12.85 -26.20
C PHE A 97 17.06 -11.56 -26.53
N GLN A 98 16.51 -10.82 -27.48
CA GLN A 98 17.07 -9.55 -27.91
C GLN A 98 16.83 -8.42 -26.92
N GLY A 99 16.10 -8.62 -25.82
CA GLY A 99 15.75 -7.59 -24.84
C GLY A 99 14.29 -7.13 -24.94
N TRP A 100 13.80 -6.52 -23.87
CA TRP A 100 12.45 -6.00 -23.71
C TRP A 100 12.45 -4.48 -23.82
N ASN A 101 11.56 -3.94 -24.65
CA ASN A 101 11.43 -2.49 -24.82
C ASN A 101 10.46 -1.92 -23.78
N VAL A 102 10.94 -1.00 -22.96
CA VAL A 102 10.15 -0.29 -21.95
C VAL A 102 10.08 1.19 -22.34
N GLN A 103 8.87 1.74 -22.41
CA GLN A 103 8.67 3.17 -22.62
C GLN A 103 8.48 3.88 -21.28
N ARG A 104 9.39 4.80 -20.93
CA ARG A 104 9.37 5.60 -19.69
C ARG A 104 9.58 7.07 -20.02
N ASN A 105 8.66 7.95 -19.60
CA ASN A 105 8.78 9.41 -19.79
C ASN A 105 9.17 9.81 -21.24
N SER A 106 8.56 9.15 -22.23
CA SER A 106 8.83 9.33 -23.67
C SER A 106 10.20 8.83 -24.17
N VAL A 107 10.97 8.11 -23.34
CA VAL A 107 12.21 7.42 -23.71
C VAL A 107 11.94 5.92 -23.85
N ASN A 108 12.41 5.32 -24.94
CA ASN A 108 12.42 3.87 -25.11
C ASN A 108 13.73 3.32 -24.57
N ILE A 109 13.65 2.51 -23.53
CA ILE A 109 14.79 1.84 -22.90
C ILE A 109 14.70 0.37 -23.27
N LYS A 110 15.78 -0.16 -23.83
CA LYS A 110 15.92 -1.57 -24.13
C LYS A 110 16.59 -2.25 -22.95
N VAL A 111 15.92 -3.25 -22.38
CA VAL A 111 16.35 -3.94 -21.16
C VAL A 111 16.64 -5.41 -21.48
N THR A 112 17.82 -5.89 -21.13
CA THR A 112 18.25 -7.27 -21.36
C THR A 112 18.45 -8.06 -20.07
N THR A 113 18.75 -7.38 -18.96
CA THR A 113 18.98 -8.01 -17.66
C THR A 113 17.98 -7.55 -16.60
N LEU A 114 17.89 -8.29 -15.49
CA LEU A 114 17.06 -7.91 -14.35
C LEU A 114 17.54 -6.59 -13.72
N LEU A 115 18.86 -6.39 -13.63
CA LEU A 115 19.43 -5.14 -13.10
C LEU A 115 19.02 -3.93 -13.96
N GLU A 116 19.18 -4.03 -15.28
CA GLU A 116 18.73 -2.98 -16.22
C GLU A 116 17.22 -2.74 -16.11
N ALA A 117 16.42 -3.78 -15.85
CA ALA A 117 14.98 -3.66 -15.65
C ALA A 117 14.64 -2.84 -14.40
N LEU A 118 15.40 -3.03 -13.32
CA LEU A 118 15.26 -2.30 -12.07
C LEU A 118 15.68 -0.83 -12.25
N ASP A 119 16.80 -0.58 -12.92
CA ASP A 119 17.29 0.77 -13.21
C ASP A 119 16.35 1.55 -14.14
N ALA A 120 15.62 0.85 -15.02
CA ALA A 120 14.61 1.44 -15.90
C ALA A 120 13.27 1.76 -15.22
N LEU A 121 13.10 1.51 -13.91
CA LEU A 121 11.90 1.89 -13.19
C LEU A 121 11.82 3.42 -13.07
N SER A 122 10.64 3.98 -13.37
CA SER A 122 10.44 5.42 -13.13
C SER A 122 10.44 5.72 -11.63
N PRO A 123 11.09 6.81 -11.21
CA PRO A 123 11.08 7.23 -9.82
C PRO A 123 9.64 7.49 -9.36
N THR A 124 9.37 7.17 -8.10
CA THR A 124 8.07 7.44 -7.48
C THR A 124 7.84 8.95 -7.31
N VAL A 125 6.58 9.35 -7.17
CA VAL A 125 6.21 10.74 -6.87
C VAL A 125 7.00 11.23 -5.65
N GLN A 126 7.58 12.41 -5.73
CA GLN A 126 8.31 13.01 -4.62
C GLN A 126 7.34 13.36 -3.49
N LEU A 127 7.28 12.51 -2.47
CA LEU A 127 6.35 12.64 -1.34
C LEU A 127 6.80 13.69 -0.32
N THR A 128 8.04 14.18 -0.39
CA THR A 128 8.62 15.14 0.57
C THR A 128 7.92 16.50 0.55
N LEU A 129 7.35 16.90 -0.58
CA LEU A 129 6.62 18.17 -0.72
C LEU A 129 5.16 18.10 -0.26
N ARG A 130 4.65 16.89 0.02
CA ARG A 130 3.29 16.73 0.55
C ARG A 130 3.26 17.07 2.05
N PRO A 131 2.08 17.35 2.62
CA PRO A 131 1.96 17.49 4.06
C PRO A 131 2.43 16.24 4.82
N LEU A 132 2.88 16.45 6.06
CA LEU A 132 3.42 15.39 6.91
C LEU A 132 2.35 14.34 7.22
N ARG A 133 2.69 13.07 7.03
CA ARG A 133 2.00 11.92 7.60
C ARG A 133 3.03 10.97 8.19
N PHE A 134 2.96 10.76 9.51
CA PHE A 134 3.82 9.87 10.27
C PHE A 134 2.98 8.77 10.92
N THR A 135 3.17 7.52 10.52
CA THR A 135 2.43 6.38 11.07
C THR A 135 3.07 5.92 12.37
N LEU A 136 2.33 5.98 13.48
CA LEU A 136 2.82 5.48 14.76
C LEU A 136 2.68 3.95 14.81
N CYS A 137 3.81 3.25 14.87
CA CYS A 137 3.87 1.79 14.94
C CYS A 137 4.06 1.27 16.37
N GLY A 138 4.75 2.03 17.21
CA GLY A 138 5.07 1.63 18.57
C GLY A 138 5.40 2.81 19.46
N LYS A 139 5.40 2.57 20.76
CA LYS A 139 5.85 3.54 21.76
C LYS A 139 6.64 2.84 22.86
N SER A 140 7.56 3.56 23.47
CA SER A 140 8.28 3.15 24.66
C SER A 140 8.46 4.36 25.59
N LYS A 141 8.94 4.10 26.81
CA LYS A 141 9.38 5.15 27.74
C LYS A 141 10.86 4.97 28.06
N THR A 142 11.58 6.06 28.19
CA THR A 142 12.93 6.06 28.76
C THR A 142 12.89 6.05 30.28
N ASN A 143 14.03 5.78 30.90
CA ASN A 143 14.21 5.87 32.36
C ASN A 143 13.94 7.29 32.90
N ASP A 144 14.12 8.31 32.06
CA ASP A 144 13.89 9.73 32.39
C ASP A 144 12.45 10.20 32.07
N ASP A 145 11.49 9.27 31.97
CA ASP A 145 10.08 9.51 31.65
C ASP A 145 9.81 10.23 30.32
N LYS A 146 10.79 10.25 29.40
CA LYS A 146 10.56 10.71 28.02
C LYS A 146 9.81 9.63 27.23
N THR A 147 8.93 10.07 26.35
CA THR A 147 8.19 9.14 25.49
C THR A 147 8.93 8.97 24.17
N ILE A 148 9.18 7.72 23.81
CA ILE A 148 9.75 7.33 22.52
C ILE A 148 8.60 6.87 21.63
N LEU A 149 8.56 7.38 20.40
CA LEU A 149 7.64 6.96 19.36
C LEU A 149 8.42 6.30 18.24
N ILE A 150 7.92 5.16 17.76
CA ILE A 150 8.53 4.42 16.66
C ILE A 150 7.53 4.41 15.51
N GLY A 151 7.96 4.80 14.32
CA GLY A 151 7.06 4.91 13.19
C GLY A 151 7.74 5.17 11.86
N GLN A 152 6.93 5.31 10.84
CA GLN A 152 7.38 5.57 9.48
C GLN A 152 6.87 6.92 8.98
N VAL A 153 7.71 7.66 8.27
CA VAL A 153 7.27 8.84 7.52
C VAL A 153 6.67 8.36 6.20
N GLU A 154 5.38 8.62 6.00
CA GLU A 154 4.63 8.23 4.80
C GLU A 154 4.65 9.34 3.73
N SER A 155 4.63 10.60 4.18
CA SER A 155 4.70 11.78 3.32
C SER A 155 5.19 13.00 4.11
N GLY A 156 5.66 14.01 3.39
CA GLY A 156 6.25 15.22 3.97
C GLY A 156 7.60 14.98 4.63
N VAL A 157 8.01 15.90 5.50
CA VAL A 157 9.28 15.83 6.21
C VAL A 157 9.01 16.02 7.70
N LEU A 158 9.48 15.08 8.52
CA LEU A 158 9.45 15.21 9.98
C LEU A 158 10.77 15.83 10.43
N LYS A 159 10.72 16.93 11.20
CA LYS A 159 11.92 17.63 11.66
C LYS A 159 11.99 17.71 13.18
N THR A 160 13.20 17.79 13.70
CA THR A 160 13.39 18.10 15.13
C THR A 160 12.81 19.46 15.48
N TYR A 161 12.35 19.61 16.72
CA TYR A 161 11.73 20.82 17.26
C TYR A 161 10.42 21.25 16.58
N THR A 162 9.80 20.35 15.81
CA THR A 162 8.46 20.57 15.24
C THR A 162 7.37 20.01 16.16
N THR A 163 6.17 20.59 16.05
CA THR A 163 4.98 20.04 16.71
C THR A 163 4.26 19.09 15.77
N VAL A 164 3.92 17.91 16.27
CA VAL A 164 3.18 16.88 15.54
C VAL A 164 1.82 16.68 16.19
N HIS A 165 0.76 16.76 15.37
CA HIS A 165 -0.61 16.46 15.75
C HIS A 165 -0.96 15.00 15.40
N PHE A 166 -1.43 14.23 16.39
CA PHE A 166 -1.81 12.84 16.26
C PHE A 166 -3.33 12.67 16.20
N ALA A 167 -3.81 12.18 15.06
CA ALA A 167 -5.19 11.78 14.85
C ALA A 167 -5.35 10.25 14.95
N PRO A 168 -6.53 9.75 15.36
CA PRO A 168 -7.72 10.48 15.78
C PRO A 168 -7.72 10.97 17.24
N SER A 169 -6.66 10.77 18.03
CA SER A 169 -6.65 11.12 19.46
C SER A 169 -6.61 12.63 19.75
N ASN A 170 -6.34 13.47 18.74
CA ASN A 170 -6.20 14.93 18.84
C ASN A 170 -5.14 15.40 19.85
N ILE A 171 -4.01 14.69 19.90
CA ILE A 171 -2.89 15.00 20.81
C ILE A 171 -1.82 15.72 20.03
N THR A 172 -1.17 16.72 20.62
CA THR A 172 0.01 17.36 20.04
C THR A 172 1.26 17.02 20.84
N ALA A 173 2.36 16.78 20.14
CA ALA A 173 3.66 16.47 20.71
C ALA A 173 4.74 17.35 20.10
N GLU A 174 5.67 17.85 20.91
CA GLU A 174 6.88 18.51 20.41
C GLU A 174 8.01 17.49 20.27
N VAL A 175 8.60 17.44 19.07
CA VAL A 175 9.72 16.56 18.76
C VAL A 175 11.01 17.14 19.33
N GLU A 176 11.68 16.42 20.20
CA GLU A 176 12.97 16.83 20.76
C GLU A 176 14.13 16.39 19.85
N SER A 177 14.14 15.12 19.46
CA SER A 177 15.15 14.53 18.58
C SER A 177 14.57 13.39 17.75
N ILE A 178 15.26 13.07 16.65
CA ILE A 178 14.93 11.96 15.76
C ILE A 178 16.19 11.12 15.59
N GLU A 179 16.04 9.80 15.69
CA GLU A 179 17.10 8.84 15.45
C GLU A 179 16.69 7.87 14.33
N MET A 180 17.64 7.55 13.46
CA MET A 180 17.52 6.52 12.43
C MET A 180 18.76 5.62 12.53
N ASN A 181 18.56 4.32 12.69
CA ASN A 181 19.66 3.35 12.86
C ASN A 181 20.67 3.73 13.96
N TYR A 182 20.19 4.23 15.10
CA TYR A 182 21.00 4.70 16.24
C TYR A 182 21.83 5.97 16.00
N GLU A 183 21.61 6.67 14.90
CA GLU A 183 22.24 7.96 14.62
C GLU A 183 21.21 9.09 14.68
N ALA A 184 21.59 10.21 15.29
CA ALA A 184 20.73 11.38 15.37
C ALA A 184 20.64 12.10 14.02
N VAL A 185 19.41 12.35 13.56
CA VAL A 185 19.12 13.05 12.31
C VAL A 185 18.30 14.31 12.57
N LYS A 186 18.51 15.34 11.74
CA LYS A 186 17.76 16.61 11.86
C LYS A 186 16.35 16.52 11.25
N GLU A 187 16.22 15.69 10.24
CA GLU A 187 14.97 15.47 9.53
C GLU A 187 14.88 14.03 9.03
N ALA A 188 13.64 13.55 8.89
CA ALA A 188 13.30 12.25 8.32
C ALA A 188 12.35 12.46 7.13
N ILE A 189 12.59 11.73 6.06
CA ILE A 189 11.89 11.85 4.78
C ILE A 189 11.00 10.62 4.53
N PRO A 190 10.08 10.67 3.54
CA PRO A 190 9.17 9.57 3.28
C PRO A 190 9.91 8.27 2.96
N GLY A 191 9.52 7.20 3.65
CA GLY A 191 10.18 5.89 3.61
C GLY A 191 11.00 5.59 4.87
N ASP A 192 11.52 6.62 5.55
CA ASP A 192 12.36 6.45 6.73
C ASP A 192 11.56 5.88 7.90
N TYR A 193 12.15 4.87 8.54
CA TYR A 193 11.64 4.29 9.78
C TYR A 193 12.48 4.84 10.93
N VAL A 194 11.85 5.63 11.81
CA VAL A 194 12.57 6.46 12.78
C VAL A 194 12.05 6.30 14.20
N THR A 195 12.96 6.55 15.13
CA THR A 195 12.69 6.68 16.56
C THR A 195 12.62 8.16 16.90
N VAL A 196 11.49 8.62 17.39
CA VAL A 196 11.20 10.03 17.68
C VAL A 196 11.06 10.21 19.17
N TYR A 197 11.86 11.10 19.75
CA TYR A 197 11.78 11.47 21.15
C TYR A 197 10.90 12.70 21.28
N VAL A 198 9.88 12.61 22.12
CA VAL A 198 8.96 13.72 22.37
C VAL A 198 8.95 14.09 23.85
N LYS A 199 8.67 15.38 24.13
CA LYS A 199 8.44 15.84 25.50
C LYS A 199 7.32 15.03 26.14
N SER A 200 7.39 14.84 27.47
CA SER A 200 6.49 13.92 28.18
C SER A 200 5.02 14.28 27.93
N ILE A 201 4.31 13.32 27.34
CA ILE A 201 2.87 13.35 27.09
C ILE A 201 2.27 12.21 27.88
N HIS A 202 1.02 12.34 28.31
CA HIS A 202 0.30 11.23 28.91
C HIS A 202 0.22 10.04 27.95
N ALA A 203 1.12 9.09 28.13
CA ALA A 203 1.37 7.99 27.21
C ALA A 203 0.18 7.05 27.00
N ARG A 204 -0.92 7.15 27.78
CA ARG A 204 -2.07 6.25 27.64
C ARG A 204 -2.79 6.39 26.30
N GLU A 205 -2.80 7.58 25.72
CA GLU A 205 -3.61 7.86 24.54
C GLU A 205 -2.86 7.66 23.21
N LEU A 206 -1.52 7.69 23.23
CA LEU A 206 -0.71 7.32 22.08
C LEU A 206 -0.74 5.81 21.88
N ARG A 207 -1.16 5.32 20.73
CA ARG A 207 -1.23 3.88 20.42
C ARG A 207 -0.85 3.61 18.97
N PRO A 208 -0.38 2.40 18.64
CA PRO A 208 -0.14 2.02 17.25
C PRO A 208 -1.39 2.28 16.39
N GLY A 209 -1.17 2.80 15.19
CA GLY A 209 -2.22 3.18 14.24
C GLY A 209 -2.67 4.64 14.30
N LEU A 210 -2.14 5.46 15.22
CA LEU A 210 -2.31 6.92 15.14
C LEU A 210 -1.48 7.51 14.01
N ILE A 211 -1.95 8.62 13.46
CA ILE A 211 -1.32 9.34 12.35
C ILE A 211 -0.88 10.71 12.84
N GLY A 212 0.44 10.91 12.89
CA GLY A 212 1.08 12.20 13.12
C GLY A 212 1.04 13.08 11.87
N SER A 213 0.84 14.37 12.03
CA SER A 213 0.75 15.37 10.96
C SER A 213 1.20 16.74 11.45
N ASP A 214 1.44 17.67 10.53
CA ASP A 214 1.68 19.08 10.89
C ASP A 214 0.33 19.72 11.28
N PRO A 215 0.21 20.33 12.48
CA PRO A 215 -1.03 20.97 12.92
C PRO A 215 -1.46 22.16 12.05
N THR A 216 -0.53 22.76 11.30
CA THR A 216 -0.75 23.98 10.52
C THR A 216 -0.85 23.72 9.01
N ASN A 217 -0.45 22.54 8.55
CA ASN A 217 -0.42 22.19 7.14
C ASN A 217 -1.13 20.85 6.91
N ASP A 218 -2.41 20.92 6.58
CA ASP A 218 -3.33 19.78 6.40
C ASP A 218 -3.22 18.74 7.54
N PRO A 219 -3.70 19.07 8.75
CA PRO A 219 -3.68 18.13 9.86
C PRO A 219 -4.55 16.91 9.57
N ALA A 220 -4.04 15.73 9.93
CA ALA A 220 -4.80 14.49 9.90
C ALA A 220 -5.98 14.59 10.87
N GLN A 221 -7.11 13.93 10.56
CA GLN A 221 -8.35 14.02 11.34
C GLN A 221 -9.05 12.67 11.43
N GLU A 222 -9.88 12.51 12.46
CA GLU A 222 -10.80 11.39 12.57
C GLU A 222 -11.82 11.41 11.43
N VAL A 223 -12.19 10.25 10.91
CA VAL A 223 -13.26 10.10 9.92
C VAL A 223 -14.57 9.65 10.56
N LEU A 224 -15.66 10.27 10.14
CA LEU A 224 -17.04 9.85 10.45
C LEU A 224 -17.47 8.71 9.52
N SER A 225 -17.22 8.88 8.23
CA SER A 225 -17.52 7.90 7.20
C SER A 225 -16.54 8.03 6.04
N PHE A 226 -16.43 7.00 5.22
CA PHE A 226 -15.63 7.07 4.01
C PHE A 226 -16.23 6.22 2.91
N ILE A 227 -16.07 6.70 1.68
CA ILE A 227 -16.46 5.96 0.47
C ILE A 227 -15.23 5.27 -0.06
N ALA A 228 -15.34 3.97 -0.28
CA ALA A 228 -14.24 3.16 -0.78
C ALA A 228 -14.67 2.32 -1.97
N ARG A 229 -13.73 2.14 -2.90
CA ARG A 229 -13.81 1.11 -3.92
C ARG A 229 -13.22 -0.17 -3.35
N ILE A 230 -14.01 -1.22 -3.26
CA ILE A 230 -13.58 -2.54 -2.80
C ILE A 230 -13.60 -3.54 -3.94
N VAL A 231 -12.69 -4.51 -3.89
CA VAL A 231 -12.66 -5.69 -4.75
C VAL A 231 -12.76 -6.91 -3.84
N LEU A 232 -13.86 -7.66 -3.96
CA LEU A 232 -14.04 -8.88 -3.16
C LEU A 232 -13.17 -10.00 -3.72
N THR A 233 -12.47 -10.70 -2.83
CA THR A 233 -11.61 -11.83 -3.15
C THR A 233 -11.90 -12.97 -2.20
N ASN A 234 -12.13 -14.17 -2.73
CA ASN A 234 -12.30 -15.39 -1.92
C ASN A 234 -13.37 -15.28 -0.81
N CYS A 235 -14.38 -14.42 -0.99
CA CYS A 235 -15.47 -14.29 -0.03
C CYS A 235 -16.50 -15.42 -0.22
N LEU A 236 -16.64 -16.30 0.78
CA LEU A 236 -17.60 -17.41 0.75
C LEU A 236 -19.04 -16.94 1.01
N ARG A 237 -19.21 -15.76 1.61
CA ARG A 237 -20.50 -15.15 1.94
C ARG A 237 -20.81 -13.98 1.00
N GLN A 238 -22.08 -13.64 0.90
CA GLN A 238 -22.51 -12.41 0.23
C GLN A 238 -22.40 -11.25 1.22
N ILE A 239 -21.86 -10.12 0.77
CA ILE A 239 -21.83 -8.89 1.56
C ILE A 239 -23.12 -8.11 1.31
N HIS A 240 -23.82 -7.75 2.37
CA HIS A 240 -25.03 -6.93 2.34
C HIS A 240 -24.80 -5.61 3.07
N ALA A 241 -25.68 -4.62 2.87
CA ALA A 241 -25.74 -3.46 3.75
C ALA A 241 -25.95 -3.89 5.22
N GLY A 242 -25.25 -3.26 6.14
CA GLY A 242 -25.18 -3.64 7.56
C GLY A 242 -24.10 -4.69 7.89
N TYR A 243 -23.36 -5.21 6.90
CA TYR A 243 -22.26 -6.12 7.13
C TYR A 243 -21.13 -5.44 7.92
N ILE A 244 -20.61 -6.11 8.94
CA ILE A 244 -19.52 -5.61 9.78
C ILE A 244 -18.29 -6.47 9.54
N ALA A 245 -17.18 -5.83 9.18
CA ALA A 245 -15.90 -6.50 9.02
C ALA A 245 -14.76 -5.65 9.59
N VAL A 246 -13.63 -6.29 9.85
CA VAL A 246 -12.44 -5.60 10.36
C VAL A 246 -11.69 -5.00 9.19
N ILE A 247 -11.53 -3.68 9.21
CA ILE A 247 -10.70 -2.94 8.27
C ILE A 247 -9.31 -2.81 8.88
N GLN A 248 -8.32 -3.33 8.17
CA GLN A 248 -6.91 -3.13 8.49
C GLN A 248 -6.32 -2.14 7.51
N CYS A 249 -5.91 -0.97 8.01
CA CYS A 249 -5.27 0.09 7.25
C CYS A 249 -4.06 0.57 8.04
N HIS A 250 -2.90 0.74 7.39
CA HIS A 250 -1.65 1.09 8.07
C HIS A 250 -1.42 0.27 9.35
N GLY A 251 -1.25 0.93 10.51
CA GLY A 251 -1.13 0.29 11.82
C GLY A 251 -2.45 0.10 12.56
N SER A 252 -3.59 0.53 12.00
CA SER A 252 -4.91 0.44 12.61
C SER A 252 -5.69 -0.81 12.17
N SER A 253 -6.46 -1.36 13.11
CA SER A 253 -7.40 -2.46 12.88
C SER A 253 -8.73 -2.10 13.56
N VAL A 254 -9.73 -1.74 12.76
CA VAL A 254 -11.00 -1.17 13.24
C VAL A 254 -12.17 -1.86 12.55
N ALA A 255 -13.14 -2.33 13.34
CA ALA A 255 -14.39 -2.84 12.81
C ALA A 255 -15.16 -1.70 12.14
N CYS A 256 -15.58 -1.89 10.89
CA CYS A 256 -16.37 -0.93 10.14
C CYS A 256 -17.66 -1.58 9.66
N ASN A 257 -18.74 -0.81 9.69
CA ASN A 257 -20.03 -1.19 9.14
C ASN A 257 -20.16 -0.72 7.69
N PHE A 258 -20.59 -1.60 6.80
CA PHE A 258 -20.90 -1.32 5.41
C PHE A 258 -22.33 -0.79 5.35
N ILE A 259 -22.50 0.53 5.51
CA ILE A 259 -23.84 1.12 5.63
C ILE A 259 -24.57 1.05 4.30
N GLU A 260 -23.90 1.39 3.21
CA GLU A 260 -24.51 1.45 1.88
C GLU A 260 -23.60 0.81 0.83
N LEU A 261 -24.20 -0.02 -0.02
CA LEU A 261 -23.59 -0.51 -1.24
C LEU A 261 -24.02 0.46 -2.35
N LEU A 262 -23.14 1.38 -2.73
CA LEU A 262 -23.52 2.49 -3.61
C LEU A 262 -23.67 2.01 -5.06
N LYS A 263 -22.63 1.38 -5.59
CA LYS A 263 -22.57 0.97 -7.00
C LYS A 263 -21.72 -0.26 -7.16
N LYS A 264 -22.16 -1.20 -7.99
CA LYS A 264 -21.30 -2.23 -8.57
C LYS A 264 -20.65 -1.66 -9.81
N ILE A 265 -19.33 -1.81 -9.92
CA ILE A 265 -18.56 -1.26 -11.03
C ILE A 265 -17.76 -2.35 -11.72
N ASP A 266 -17.52 -2.18 -13.02
CA ASP A 266 -16.57 -2.99 -13.73
C ASP A 266 -15.14 -2.64 -13.31
N ARG A 267 -14.31 -3.66 -13.09
CA ARG A 267 -12.97 -3.50 -12.52
C ARG A 267 -12.04 -2.71 -13.46
N LEU A 268 -12.18 -2.91 -14.77
CA LEU A 268 -11.24 -2.39 -15.78
C LEU A 268 -11.68 -1.03 -16.29
N SER A 269 -12.93 -0.92 -16.71
CA SER A 269 -13.48 0.31 -17.28
C SER A 269 -13.90 1.32 -16.20
N GLY A 270 -14.16 0.87 -14.96
CA GLY A 270 -14.70 1.71 -13.90
C GLY A 270 -16.15 2.12 -14.12
N GLN A 271 -16.81 1.62 -15.17
CA GLN A 271 -18.20 1.93 -15.46
C GLN A 271 -19.14 1.25 -14.47
N THR A 272 -20.24 1.93 -14.14
CA THR A 272 -21.29 1.33 -13.32
C THR A 272 -21.95 0.18 -14.07
N ILE A 273 -22.02 -0.98 -13.41
CA ILE A 273 -22.80 -2.15 -13.85
C ILE A 273 -24.20 -2.10 -13.24
N GLU A 274 -24.28 -1.77 -11.95
CA GLU A 274 -25.52 -1.78 -11.17
C GLU A 274 -25.47 -0.68 -10.11
N GLU A 275 -26.53 0.14 -10.02
CA GLU A 275 -26.70 1.13 -8.96
C GLU A 275 -27.40 0.47 -7.76
N ALA A 276 -26.94 0.75 -6.54
CA ALA A 276 -27.49 0.23 -5.28
C ALA A 276 -27.71 -1.30 -5.25
N PRO A 277 -26.68 -2.13 -5.46
CA PRO A 277 -26.82 -3.58 -5.46
C PRO A 277 -27.28 -4.12 -4.10
N GLN A 278 -28.15 -5.13 -4.09
CA GLN A 278 -28.64 -5.75 -2.84
C GLN A 278 -27.57 -6.56 -2.10
N CYS A 279 -26.61 -7.11 -2.84
CA CYS A 279 -25.52 -7.90 -2.28
C CYS A 279 -24.30 -7.88 -3.20
N LEU A 280 -23.12 -8.17 -2.64
CA LEU A 280 -21.87 -8.34 -3.38
C LEU A 280 -21.34 -9.77 -3.22
N LYS A 281 -20.80 -10.32 -4.30
CA LYS A 281 -20.21 -11.66 -4.37
C LYS A 281 -18.70 -11.60 -4.63
N SER A 282 -18.02 -12.71 -4.38
CA SER A 282 -16.59 -12.85 -4.67
C SER A 282 -16.27 -12.53 -6.15
N GLY A 283 -15.22 -11.73 -6.38
CA GLY A 283 -14.80 -11.27 -7.70
C GLY A 283 -15.44 -9.96 -8.16
N GLU A 284 -16.45 -9.46 -7.44
CA GLU A 284 -17.12 -8.21 -7.78
C GLU A 284 -16.37 -6.99 -7.22
N THR A 285 -16.44 -5.88 -7.96
CA THR A 285 -15.93 -4.58 -7.52
C THR A 285 -17.12 -3.67 -7.23
N ALA A 286 -17.05 -2.92 -6.12
CA ALA A 286 -18.12 -1.99 -5.76
C ALA A 286 -17.59 -0.73 -5.07
N LEU A 287 -18.35 0.35 -5.18
CA LEU A 287 -18.26 1.50 -4.31
C LEU A 287 -19.18 1.28 -3.11
N VAL A 288 -18.63 1.41 -1.92
CA VAL A 288 -19.33 1.19 -0.65
C VAL A 288 -19.07 2.36 0.29
N LYS A 289 -20.05 2.70 1.12
CA LYS A 289 -19.90 3.65 2.22
C LYS A 289 -19.68 2.88 3.52
N LEU A 290 -18.58 3.15 4.20
CA LEU A 290 -18.23 2.53 5.46
C LEU A 290 -18.24 3.55 6.59
N VAL A 291 -18.62 3.08 7.79
CA VAL A 291 -18.50 3.84 9.04
C VAL A 291 -17.70 3.03 10.06
N PRO A 292 -16.61 3.58 10.61
CA PRO A 292 -15.83 2.91 11.64
C PRO A 292 -16.56 2.90 12.99
N GLN A 293 -16.46 1.80 13.74
CA GLN A 293 -17.06 1.67 15.07
C GLN A 293 -16.19 2.26 16.20
N LYS A 294 -14.92 2.57 15.89
CA LYS A 294 -13.97 3.22 16.78
C LYS A 294 -13.28 4.35 16.02
N PRO A 295 -12.75 5.37 16.72
CA PRO A 295 -12.02 6.45 16.07
C PRO A 295 -10.94 5.92 15.13
N LEU A 296 -10.99 6.37 13.89
CA LEU A 296 -10.10 5.97 12.81
C LEU A 296 -9.63 7.21 12.05
N CYS A 297 -8.35 7.23 11.68
CA CYS A 297 -7.81 8.18 10.71
C CYS A 297 -7.49 7.42 9.42
N ILE A 298 -8.12 7.82 8.33
CA ILE A 298 -7.91 7.28 6.99
C ILE A 298 -8.02 8.44 6.00
N GLU A 299 -7.33 8.35 4.88
CA GLU A 299 -7.22 9.46 3.92
C GLU A 299 -7.58 9.00 2.51
N ARG A 300 -7.82 9.94 1.59
CA ARG A 300 -8.08 9.60 0.19
C ARG A 300 -6.84 8.99 -0.44
N PHE A 301 -7.01 7.88 -1.16
CA PHE A 301 -5.91 7.13 -1.76
C PHE A 301 -5.07 7.96 -2.75
N VAL A 302 -5.70 8.88 -3.49
CA VAL A 302 -5.01 9.74 -4.46
C VAL A 302 -4.04 10.72 -3.76
N GLU A 303 -4.40 11.16 -2.56
CA GLU A 303 -3.64 12.14 -1.76
C GLU A 303 -2.61 11.46 -0.87
N TYR A 304 -2.97 10.35 -0.23
CA TYR A 304 -2.10 9.60 0.68
C TYR A 304 -2.29 8.10 0.44
N ARG A 305 -1.52 7.54 -0.50
CA ARG A 305 -1.71 6.16 -0.96
C ARG A 305 -1.64 5.13 0.16
N THR A 306 -0.65 5.24 1.04
CA THR A 306 -0.42 4.28 2.12
C THR A 306 -1.52 4.33 3.19
N LEU A 307 -2.11 5.51 3.40
CA LEU A 307 -3.23 5.71 4.33
C LEU A 307 -4.59 5.43 3.71
N GLY A 308 -4.74 5.50 2.39
CA GLY A 308 -6.00 5.28 1.69
C GLY A 308 -6.19 3.86 1.15
N GLN A 309 -5.28 2.94 1.41
CA GLN A 309 -5.43 1.51 1.08
C GLN A 309 -5.72 0.69 2.33
N PHE A 310 -6.58 -0.32 2.21
CA PHE A 310 -6.95 -1.16 3.33
C PHE A 310 -7.36 -2.57 2.92
N LEU A 311 -7.31 -3.47 3.90
CA LEU A 311 -7.74 -4.85 3.80
C LEU A 311 -9.04 -5.03 4.58
N VAL A 312 -9.99 -5.76 4.02
CA VAL A 312 -11.19 -6.20 4.71
C VAL A 312 -10.98 -7.63 5.17
N ARG A 313 -11.06 -7.86 6.48
CA ARG A 313 -10.93 -9.17 7.09
C ARG A 313 -12.22 -9.63 7.76
N ASP A 314 -12.57 -10.88 7.51
CA ASP A 314 -13.64 -11.59 8.20
C ASP A 314 -13.12 -12.97 8.63
N MET A 315 -13.40 -13.37 9.88
CA MET A 315 -12.91 -14.63 10.47
C MET A 315 -11.41 -14.90 10.23
N LYS A 316 -10.57 -13.85 10.27
CA LYS A 316 -9.11 -13.86 9.99
C LYS A 316 -8.71 -14.13 8.54
N GLN A 317 -9.66 -14.23 7.61
CA GLN A 317 -9.40 -14.30 6.17
C GLN A 317 -9.57 -12.93 5.54
N ILE A 318 -8.79 -12.65 4.49
CA ILE A 318 -8.97 -11.44 3.69
C ILE A 318 -10.08 -11.70 2.69
N VAL A 319 -11.16 -10.92 2.78
CA VAL A 319 -12.36 -11.07 1.95
C VAL A 319 -12.49 -9.97 0.90
N ALA A 320 -11.81 -8.85 1.08
CA ALA A 320 -11.73 -7.79 0.07
C ALA A 320 -10.50 -6.89 0.28
N PHE A 321 -10.14 -6.19 -0.78
CA PHE A 321 -9.16 -5.10 -0.78
C PHE A 321 -9.88 -3.81 -1.11
N GLY A 322 -9.53 -2.73 -0.43
CA GLY A 322 -10.19 -1.44 -0.59
C GLY A 322 -9.22 -0.30 -0.82
N VAL A 323 -9.65 0.65 -1.64
CA VAL A 323 -9.04 1.97 -1.76
C VAL A 323 -10.08 3.04 -1.45
N VAL A 324 -9.70 4.00 -0.60
CA VAL A 324 -10.54 5.12 -0.20
C VAL A 324 -10.62 6.12 -1.34
N MET A 325 -11.85 6.39 -1.77
CA MET A 325 -12.16 7.35 -2.82
C MET A 325 -12.45 8.73 -2.21
N ASP A 326 -13.17 8.74 -1.08
CA ASP A 326 -13.56 9.97 -0.41
C ASP A 326 -13.72 9.76 1.10
N VAL A 327 -13.55 10.83 1.88
CA VAL A 327 -13.61 10.80 3.36
C VAL A 327 -14.46 11.94 3.90
N GLU A 328 -15.31 11.64 4.87
CA GLU A 328 -16.05 12.61 5.66
C GLU A 328 -15.35 12.74 7.03
N LYS A 329 -14.65 13.86 7.24
CA LYS A 329 -13.86 14.12 8.46
C LYS A 329 -14.74 14.70 9.58
N VAL A 330 -14.42 14.38 10.82
CA VAL A 330 -15.05 15.03 12.00
C VAL A 330 -14.64 16.50 12.01
N ILE A 331 -15.61 17.41 11.98
CA ILE A 331 -15.34 18.85 12.11
C ILE A 331 -14.83 19.10 13.54
N SER A 332 -13.55 19.42 13.69
CA SER A 332 -12.97 19.76 14.98
C SER A 332 -13.46 21.14 15.44
N VAL A 333 -14.45 21.16 16.35
CA VAL A 333 -14.69 22.35 17.17
C VAL A 333 -13.47 22.48 18.09
N LYS A 334 -12.64 23.51 17.88
CA LYS A 334 -11.50 23.82 18.75
C LYS A 334 -12.00 23.92 20.20
N ARG A 335 -11.80 22.88 21.01
CA ARG A 335 -11.94 23.00 22.47
C ARG A 335 -10.73 23.79 22.97
N SER A 336 -10.92 25.08 23.22
CA SER A 336 -9.98 25.87 24.00
C SER A 336 -9.99 25.32 25.43
N VAL A 337 -8.96 24.55 25.79
CA VAL A 337 -8.70 24.22 27.20
C VAL A 337 -8.01 25.43 27.80
N THR A 338 -8.80 26.35 28.35
CA THR A 338 -8.28 27.39 29.25
C THR A 338 -8.01 26.72 30.59
N THR A 339 -6.74 26.48 30.91
CA THR A 339 -6.34 26.15 32.28
C THR A 339 -6.49 27.41 33.13
N SER A 340 -7.61 27.54 33.84
CA SER A 340 -7.75 28.49 34.95
C SER A 340 -6.93 27.97 36.13
N HIS A 341 -5.79 28.61 36.39
CA HIS A 341 -5.15 28.52 37.70
C HIS A 341 -6.05 29.24 38.70
N GLU A 342 -6.72 28.47 39.57
CA GLU A 342 -7.25 29.00 40.82
C GLU A 342 -6.12 28.95 41.85
N ASP A 343 -5.58 30.13 42.16
CA ASP A 343 -4.78 30.39 43.34
C ASP A 343 -5.64 30.14 44.58
N GLN A 344 -5.22 29.24 45.47
CA GLN A 344 -5.71 29.18 46.85
C GLN A 344 -4.66 29.76 47.79
N ALA A 345 -5.18 30.65 48.63
CA ALA A 345 -4.52 31.56 49.57
C ALA A 345 -3.81 30.86 50.75
#